data_AF-A0A9E1B2L9-F1
#
_entry.id   AF-A0A9E1B2L9-F1
#
_cell.length_a   1.000
_cell.length_b   1.000
_cell.length_c   1.000
_cell.angle_alpha   90.00
_cell.angle_beta   90.00
_cell.angle_gamma   90.00
#
_symmetry.space_group_name_H-M   'P 1'
#
loop_
_entity.id
_entity.type
_entity.pdbx_description
1 polymer ?
#
loop_
_entity_poly.entity_id
_entity_poly.type
_entity_poly.pdbx_seq_one_letter_code
_entity_poly.pdbx_strand_id
1 'polypeptide(L)'
;MADARKPCRCTLLESGQADMAKLVRDYVDSLSADEKTDEATYAARLNICRTCDNLHSGTCALCGCYVEARAAKKRQGCPAVPEKWGAEEAE
;
A
#
# COMPACT_ATOMS: atom_id res chain seq x y z
N MET A 1 19.89 15.35 -0.41
CA MET A 1 20.01 14.68 -1.72
C MET A 1 18.60 14.27 -2.14
N ALA A 2 18.02 14.89 -3.18
CA ALA A 2 16.75 14.44 -3.73
C ALA A 2 17.05 13.18 -4.55
N ASP A 3 16.69 12.03 -3.99
CA ASP A 3 16.96 10.70 -4.51
C ASP A 3 16.25 10.54 -5.87
N ALA A 4 16.97 10.82 -6.95
CA ALA A 4 16.58 10.54 -8.32
C ALA A 4 16.67 9.03 -8.62
N ARG A 5 16.22 8.18 -7.70
CA ARG A 5 16.14 6.74 -7.98
C ARG A 5 15.05 6.51 -9.00
N LYS A 6 15.44 5.77 -10.02
CA LYS A 6 14.58 5.21 -11.06
C LYS A 6 13.29 4.69 -10.40
N PRO A 7 12.11 4.95 -10.99
CA PRO A 7 10.89 4.22 -10.71
C PRO A 7 11.08 2.72 -10.52
N CYS A 8 11.25 2.27 -9.29
CA CYS A 8 11.33 0.84 -9.02
C CYS A 8 9.93 0.38 -8.66
N ARG A 9 9.46 -0.69 -9.30
CA ARG A 9 8.21 -1.41 -8.98
C ARG A 9 8.32 -2.20 -7.66
N CYS A 10 9.04 -1.65 -6.70
CA CYS A 10 9.36 -2.27 -5.44
C CYS A 10 8.58 -1.59 -4.31
N THR A 11 8.51 -2.23 -3.15
CA THR A 11 7.88 -1.66 -1.96
C THR A 11 8.67 -0.48 -1.41
N LEU A 12 8.09 0.25 -0.45
CA LEU A 12 8.75 1.41 0.13
C LEU A 12 10.07 1.04 0.80
N LEU A 13 10.10 -0.15 1.42
CA LEU A 13 11.30 -0.73 2.04
C LEU A 13 12.41 -0.98 1.03
N GLU A 14 12.08 -1.59 -0.11
CA GLU A 14 13.04 -1.90 -1.18
C GLU A 14 13.53 -0.67 -1.95
N SER A 15 12.79 0.44 -1.88
CA SER A 15 13.16 1.72 -2.52
C SER A 15 14.32 2.43 -1.79
N GLY A 16 14.77 1.88 -0.66
CA GLY A 16 15.78 2.49 0.22
C GLY A 16 15.17 3.51 1.20
N GLN A 17 13.84 3.64 1.24
CA GLN A 17 13.12 4.49 2.19
C GLN A 17 12.65 3.66 3.39
N ALA A 18 13.57 2.88 3.99
CA ALA A 18 13.25 2.00 5.11
C ALA A 18 12.63 2.76 6.31
N ASP A 19 13.07 4.00 6.54
CA ASP A 19 12.54 4.87 7.59
C ASP A 19 11.05 5.20 7.36
N MET A 20 10.71 5.61 6.13
CA MET A 20 9.31 5.87 5.75
C MET A 20 8.48 4.59 5.77
N ALA A 21 9.08 3.44 5.39
CA ALA A 21 8.38 2.16 5.35
C ALA A 21 7.99 1.75 6.78
N LYS A 22 8.90 1.99 7.73
CA LYS A 22 8.65 1.79 9.15
C LYS A 22 7.54 2.71 9.66
N LEU A 23 7.55 4.00 9.30
CA LEU A 23 6.49 4.94 9.71
C LEU A 23 5.12 4.54 9.15
N VAL A 24 5.06 4.10 7.89
CA VAL A 24 3.81 3.61 7.28
C VAL A 24 3.33 2.35 7.97
N ARG A 25 4.24 1.42 8.28
CA ARG A 25 3.93 0.20 9.03
C ARG A 25 3.42 0.50 10.44
N ASP A 26 4.08 1.42 11.14
CA ASP A 26 3.71 1.88 12.48
C ASP A 26 2.34 2.57 12.47
N TYR A 27 2.09 3.44 11.48
CA TYR A 27 0.78 4.04 11.26
C TYR A 27 -0.30 2.97 11.05
N VAL A 28 -0.04 2.00 10.17
CA VAL A 28 -0.94 0.85 9.94
C VAL A 28 -1.16 0.04 11.20
N ASP A 29 -0.16 -0.10 12.06
CA ASP A 29 -0.27 -0.85 13.30
C ASP A 29 -1.06 -0.09 14.37
N SER A 30 -0.95 1.23 14.37
CA SER A 30 -1.75 2.12 15.22
C SER A 30 -3.22 2.23 14.81
N LEU A 31 -3.58 1.78 13.59
CA LEU A 31 -4.97 1.72 13.16
C LEU A 31 -5.74 0.69 14.00
N SER A 32 -6.97 1.04 14.35
CA SER A 32 -7.85 0.13 15.08
C SER A 32 -8.12 -1.12 14.27
N ALA A 33 -8.33 -2.26 14.95
CA ALA A 33 -8.69 -3.52 14.30
C ALA A 33 -9.97 -3.42 13.45
N ASP A 34 -10.83 -2.43 13.72
CA ASP A 34 -12.04 -2.11 12.95
C ASP A 34 -11.74 -1.45 11.58
N GLU A 35 -10.62 -0.74 11.47
CA GLU A 35 -10.18 -0.12 10.22
C GLU A 35 -9.13 -0.98 9.49
N LYS A 36 -8.46 -1.88 10.21
CA LYS A 36 -7.37 -2.73 9.73
C LYS A 36 -7.89 -4.04 9.15
N THR A 37 -7.57 -4.32 7.88
CA THR A 37 -7.91 -5.60 7.25
C THR A 37 -7.11 -6.73 7.87
N ASP A 38 -7.58 -7.95 7.67
CA ASP A 38 -6.90 -9.16 8.10
C ASP A 38 -5.53 -9.29 7.43
N GLU A 39 -4.55 -9.90 8.11
CA GLU A 39 -3.19 -10.02 7.56
C GLU A 39 -3.18 -10.83 6.26
N ALA A 40 -4.05 -11.84 6.15
CA ALA A 40 -4.22 -12.62 4.93
C ALA A 40 -4.69 -11.75 3.75
N THR A 41 -5.70 -10.92 3.98
CA THR A 41 -6.25 -10.01 2.98
C THR A 41 -5.24 -8.91 2.63
N TYR A 42 -4.54 -8.35 3.63
CA TYR A 42 -3.45 -7.39 3.45
C TYR A 42 -2.35 -7.94 2.52
N ALA A 43 -1.88 -9.17 2.79
CA ALA A 43 -0.86 -9.82 1.98
C ALA A 43 -1.33 -10.07 0.55
N ALA A 44 -2.59 -10.50 0.35
CA ALA A 44 -3.18 -10.68 -0.98
C ALA A 44 -3.22 -9.35 -1.76
N ARG A 45 -3.67 -8.26 -1.13
CA ARG A 45 -3.73 -6.91 -1.70
C ARG A 45 -2.34 -6.39 -2.07
N LEU A 46 -1.34 -6.60 -1.22
CA LEU A 46 0.05 -6.25 -1.51
C LEU A 46 0.61 -7.04 -2.70
N ASN A 47 0.27 -8.32 -2.82
CA ASN A 47 0.73 -9.14 -3.93
C ASN A 47 0.15 -8.67 -5.27
N ILE A 48 -1.12 -8.23 -5.27
CA ILE A 48 -1.74 -7.55 -6.40
C ILE A 48 -0.99 -6.26 -6.75
N CYS A 49 -0.67 -5.42 -5.76
CA CYS A 49 0.10 -4.19 -5.98
C CYS A 49 1.52 -4.48 -6.51
N ARG A 50 2.18 -5.55 -6.06
CA ARG A 50 3.50 -5.99 -6.55
C ARG A 50 3.50 -6.38 -8.03
N THR A 51 2.37 -6.86 -8.52
CA THR A 51 2.18 -7.21 -9.94
C THR A 51 1.55 -6.07 -10.75
N CYS A 52 1.31 -4.92 -10.14
CA CYS A 52 0.70 -3.77 -10.79
C CYS A 52 1.77 -2.84 -11.37
N ASP A 53 1.63 -2.49 -12.65
CA ASP A 53 2.53 -1.54 -13.34
C ASP A 53 2.49 -0.12 -12.73
N ASN A 54 1.42 0.20 -12.00
CA ASN A 54 1.25 1.49 -11.34
C ASN A 54 1.98 1.58 -9.98
N LEU A 55 2.68 0.54 -9.54
CA LEU A 55 3.48 0.60 -8.32
C LEU A 55 4.81 1.32 -8.59
N HIS A 56 5.02 2.41 -7.86
CA HIS A 56 6.20 3.26 -7.97
C HIS A 56 6.78 3.50 -6.59
N SER A 57 7.92 2.88 -6.30
CA SER A 57 8.66 3.05 -5.05
C SER A 57 7.78 2.96 -3.79
N GLY A 58 6.89 1.96 -3.73
CA GLY A 58 5.92 1.76 -2.63
C GLY A 58 4.71 2.71 -2.61
N THR A 59 4.58 3.59 -3.59
CA THR A 59 3.41 4.45 -3.81
C THR A 59 2.65 4.01 -5.05
N CYS A 60 1.33 4.20 -5.05
CA CYS A 60 0.51 3.95 -6.23
C CYS A 60 0.51 5.19 -7.12
N ALA A 61 0.91 5.08 -8.39
CA ALA A 61 0.88 6.17 -9.35
C ALA A 61 -0.55 6.68 -9.66
N LEU A 62 -1.58 5.88 -9.37
CA LEU A 62 -2.98 6.25 -9.60
C LEU A 62 -3.55 7.18 -8.52
N CYS A 63 -3.27 6.92 -7.24
CA CYS A 63 -3.79 7.72 -6.13
C CYS A 63 -2.73 8.52 -5.38
N GLY A 64 -1.45 8.32 -5.67
CA GLY A 64 -0.34 8.95 -4.96
C GLY A 64 -0.14 8.50 -3.51
N CYS A 65 -0.90 7.51 -3.03
CA CYS A 65 -0.79 7.00 -1.66
C CYS A 65 0.08 5.75 -1.56
N TYR A 66 0.58 5.49 -0.35
CA TYR A 66 1.30 4.27 -0.02
C TYR A 66 0.40 3.04 -0.15
N VAL A 67 0.86 2.05 -0.91
CA VAL A 67 0.10 0.81 -1.11
C VAL A 67 -0.04 0.01 0.18
N GLU A 68 0.93 0.10 1.09
CA GLU A 68 0.91 -0.52 2.42
C GLU A 68 -0.17 0.11 3.32
N ALA A 69 -0.22 1.44 3.40
CA ALA A 69 -1.26 2.13 4.18
C ALA A 69 -2.67 1.88 3.64
N ARG A 70 -2.83 1.87 2.31
CA ARG A 70 -4.11 1.56 1.66
C ARG A 70 -4.50 0.10 1.87
N ALA A 71 -3.56 -0.84 1.67
CA ALA A 71 -3.84 -2.26 1.79
C ALA A 71 -4.29 -2.62 3.20
N ALA A 72 -3.75 -1.95 4.20
CA ALA A 72 -4.14 -2.12 5.58
C ALA A 72 -5.57 -1.63 5.87
N LYS A 73 -6.06 -0.60 5.17
CA LYS A 73 -7.39 -0.05 5.43
C LYS A 73 -8.46 -0.89 4.73
N LYS A 74 -9.36 -1.53 5.48
CA LYS A 74 -10.47 -2.30 4.89
C LYS A 74 -11.48 -1.42 4.17
N ARG A 75 -11.74 -0.21 4.68
CA ARG A 75 -12.63 0.79 4.07
C ARG A 75 -12.07 1.43 2.78
N GLN A 76 -10.87 1.06 2.34
CA GLN A 76 -10.19 1.68 1.20
C GLN A 76 -9.90 0.65 0.11
N GLY A 77 -10.61 0.77 -1.01
CA GLY A 77 -10.42 -0.09 -2.19
C GLY A 77 -9.32 0.40 -3.13
N CYS A 78 -9.01 -0.40 -4.15
CA CYS A 78 -8.07 0.00 -5.18
C CYS A 78 -8.59 1.22 -5.98
N PRO A 79 -7.77 2.25 -6.25
CA PRO A 79 -8.16 3.35 -7.13
C PRO A 79 -8.16 2.96 -8.62
N ALA A 80 -7.70 1.76 -8.96
CA ALA A 80 -7.67 1.29 -10.34
C ALA A 80 -9.09 1.10 -10.88
N VAL A 81 -9.27 1.36 -12.17
CA VAL A 81 -10.50 1.04 -12.90
C VAL A 81 -10.11 0.06 -14.02
N PRO A 82 -10.57 -1.21 -13.99
CA PRO A 82 -11.40 -1.82 -12.96
C PRO A 82 -10.66 -2.01 -11.63
N GLU A 83 -11.40 -2.01 -10.52
CA GLU A 83 -10.84 -2.21 -9.19
C GLU A 83 -10.15 -3.57 -9.10
N LYS A 84 -8.90 -3.57 -8.64
CA LYS A 84 -8.14 -4.81 -8.47
C LYS A 84 -8.50 -5.54 -7.17
N TRP A 85 -9.04 -4.81 -6.20
CA TRP A 85 -9.43 -5.28 -4.87
C TRP A 85 -10.40 -4.27 -4.25
N GLY A 86 -11.47 -4.79 -3.65
CA GLY A 86 -12.54 -3.99 -3.04
C GLY A 86 -12.25 -3.59 -1.60
N ALA A 87 -12.91 -2.52 -1.16
CA ALA A 87 -13.01 -2.20 0.25
C ALA A 87 -13.91 -3.26 0.92
N GLU A 88 -13.47 -3.82 2.04
CA GLU A 88 -14.37 -4.58 2.91
C GLU A 88 -15.19 -3.54 3.69
N GLU A 89 -16.49 -3.50 3.40
CA GLU A 89 -17.48 -2.71 4.14
C GLU A 89 -17.41 -3.15 5.61
N ALA A 90 -16.78 -2.35 6.47
CA ALA A 90 -16.97 -2.50 7.90
C ALA A 90 -18.38 -1.98 8.20
N GLU A 91 -19.33 -2.90 8.36
CA GLU A 91 -20.69 -2.66 8.83
C GLU A 91 -20.69 -2.16 10.28
#